data_AF-A0A6L6PD20-F1
#
_entry.id   AF-A0A6L6PD20-F1
#
_cell.length_a   1.000
_cell.length_b   1.000
_cell.length_c   1.000
_cell.angle_alpha   90.00
_cell.angle_beta   90.00
_cell.angle_gamma   90.00
#
_symmetry.space_group_name_H-M   'P 1'
#
loop_
_entity.id
_entity.type
_entity.pdbx_description
1 polymer ?
#
loop_
_entity_poly.entity_id
_entity_poly.type
_entity_poly.pdbx_seq_one_letter_code
_entity_poly.pdbx_strand_id
1 'polypeptide(L)'
;MKTTIEYLESVRAKLDLPSDYAISKALGVTRESVSGWRNGKSPFGIETAMKIGEILGEDGHAIYAHGQIERAKKPEIADFWKDISEKFSASFRNLLLGYGPHVA
;
A
#
# COMPACT_ATOMS: atom_id res chain seq x y z
N MET A 1 2.40 -0.07 11.06
CA MET A 1 2.42 -0.09 9.59
C MET A 1 2.18 -1.51 9.14
N LYS A 2 1.20 -1.76 8.27
CA LYS A 2 0.92 -3.09 7.75
C LYS A 2 1.91 -3.44 6.63
N THR A 3 2.40 -4.66 6.61
CA THR A 3 3.37 -5.18 5.63
C THR A 3 2.70 -5.67 4.35
N THR A 4 3.49 -5.86 3.30
CA THR A 4 3.06 -6.44 2.02
C THR A 4 2.34 -7.78 2.22
N ILE A 5 2.82 -8.64 3.13
CA ILE A 5 2.21 -9.94 3.42
C ILE A 5 0.87 -9.80 4.14
N GLU A 6 0.78 -8.91 5.13
CA GLU A 6 -0.47 -8.67 5.86
C GLU A 6 -1.56 -8.07 4.97
N TYR A 7 -1.20 -7.23 3.99
CA TYR A 7 -2.12 -6.77 2.95
C TYR A 7 -2.65 -7.92 2.09
N LEU A 8 -1.78 -8.84 1.67
CA LEU A 8 -2.19 -10.04 0.92
C LEU A 8 -3.15 -10.92 1.72
N GLU A 9 -2.88 -11.15 3.00
CA GLU A 9 -3.78 -11.92 3.87
C GLU A 9 -5.11 -11.19 4.09
N SER A 10 -5.10 -9.87 4.16
CA SER A 10 -6.34 -9.10 4.27
C SER A 10 -7.19 -9.17 3.02
N VAL A 11 -6.58 -9.11 1.83
CA VAL A 11 -7.29 -9.33 0.56
C VAL A 11 -7.85 -10.74 0.49
N ARG A 12 -7.04 -11.73 0.87
CA ARG A 12 -7.47 -13.13 0.92
C ARG A 12 -8.69 -13.30 1.80
N ALA A 13 -8.66 -12.77 3.02
CA ALA A 13 -9.76 -12.86 3.97
C ALA A 13 -11.00 -12.07 3.51
N LYS A 14 -10.81 -10.85 2.96
CA LYS A 14 -11.91 -9.98 2.51
C LYS A 14 -12.70 -10.59 1.36
N LEU A 15 -12.03 -11.31 0.47
CA LEU A 15 -12.60 -11.91 -0.74
C LEU A 15 -12.82 -13.43 -0.62
N ASP A 16 -12.57 -14.00 0.56
CA ASP A 16 -12.66 -15.45 0.84
C ASP A 16 -11.93 -16.32 -0.21
N LEU A 17 -10.67 -15.96 -0.51
CA LEU A 17 -9.91 -16.58 -1.60
C LEU A 17 -9.17 -17.83 -1.13
N PRO A 18 -9.32 -18.98 -1.82
CA PRO A 18 -8.77 -20.26 -1.34
C PRO A 18 -7.28 -20.47 -1.64
N SER A 19 -6.65 -19.59 -2.44
CA SER A 19 -5.26 -19.78 -2.86
C SER A 19 -4.59 -18.50 -3.37
N ASP A 20 -3.26 -18.53 -3.46
CA ASP A 20 -2.47 -17.47 -4.09
C ASP A 20 -2.76 -17.31 -5.59
N TYR A 21 -3.21 -18.37 -6.26
CA TYR A 21 -3.68 -18.27 -7.64
C TYR A 21 -4.99 -17.48 -7.74
N ALA A 22 -5.92 -17.69 -6.81
CA ALA A 22 -7.15 -16.93 -6.74
C ALA A 22 -6.86 -15.44 -6.44
N ILE A 23 -5.88 -15.16 -5.58
CA ILE A 23 -5.37 -13.80 -5.34
C ILE A 23 -4.79 -13.18 -6.61
N SER A 24 -3.93 -13.91 -7.34
CA SER A 24 -3.34 -13.36 -8.57
C SER A 24 -4.42 -13.00 -9.60
N LYS A 25 -5.47 -13.83 -9.71
CA LYS A 25 -6.63 -13.54 -10.58
C LYS A 25 -7.46 -12.35 -10.11
N ALA A 26 -7.79 -12.28 -8.81
CA ALA A 26 -8.53 -11.17 -8.24
C ALA A 26 -7.79 -9.84 -8.44
N LEU A 27 -6.47 -9.83 -8.23
CA LEU A 27 -5.62 -8.65 -8.40
C LEU A 27 -5.24 -8.37 -9.86
N GLY A 28 -5.45 -9.32 -10.78
CA GLY A 28 -5.10 -9.14 -12.20
C GLY A 28 -3.59 -9.14 -12.46
N VAL A 29 -2.82 -9.84 -11.62
CA VAL A 29 -1.36 -9.93 -11.68
C VAL A 29 -0.91 -11.37 -12.01
N THR A 30 0.38 -11.54 -12.28
CA THR A 30 0.93 -12.88 -12.50
C THR A 30 1.13 -13.64 -11.18
N ARG A 31 1.25 -14.97 -11.25
CA ARG A 31 1.52 -15.79 -10.05
C ARG A 31 2.93 -15.51 -9.52
N GLU A 32 3.85 -15.18 -10.41
CA GLU A 32 5.24 -14.85 -10.09
C GLU A 32 5.31 -13.57 -9.26
N SER A 33 4.45 -12.57 -9.53
CA SER A 33 4.32 -11.38 -8.69
C SER A 33 3.90 -11.76 -7.27
N VAL A 34 2.84 -12.58 -7.12
CA VAL A 34 2.36 -13.02 -5.80
C VAL A 34 3.43 -13.81 -5.05
N SER A 35 4.11 -14.74 -5.72
CA SER A 35 5.24 -15.48 -5.15
C SER A 35 6.40 -14.55 -4.76
N GLY A 36 6.69 -13.53 -5.57
CA GLY A 36 7.69 -12.51 -5.28
C GLY A 36 7.39 -11.76 -3.97
N TRP A 37 6.14 -11.35 -3.78
CA TRP A 37 5.68 -10.67 -2.56
C TRP A 37 5.73 -11.59 -1.34
N ARG A 38 5.25 -12.83 -1.47
CA ARG A 38 5.31 -13.86 -0.40
C ARG A 38 6.72 -14.12 0.11
N ASN A 39 7.70 -14.04 -0.78
CA ASN A 39 9.11 -14.29 -0.49
C ASN A 39 9.90 -12.99 -0.22
N GLY A 40 9.23 -11.85 -0.07
CA GLY A 40 9.88 -10.55 0.21
C GLY A 40 10.81 -10.04 -0.88
N LYS A 41 10.66 -10.52 -2.13
CA LYS A 41 11.54 -10.13 -3.26
C LYS A 41 11.25 -8.71 -3.75
N SER A 42 9.98 -8.33 -3.75
CA SER A 42 9.50 -7.00 -4.18
C SER A 42 8.27 -6.59 -3.38
N PRO A 43 7.97 -5.28 -3.24
CA PRO A 43 6.69 -4.80 -2.75
C PRO A 43 5.67 -4.74 -3.90
N PHE A 44 4.46 -4.27 -3.60
CA PHE A 44 3.46 -3.97 -4.64
C PHE A 44 3.89 -2.81 -5.55
N GLY A 45 3.50 -2.88 -6.82
CA GLY A 45 3.48 -1.71 -7.70
C GLY A 45 2.32 -0.78 -7.33
N ILE A 46 2.35 0.46 -7.85
CA ILE A 46 1.33 1.48 -7.54
C ILE A 46 -0.08 1.04 -7.98
N GLU A 47 -0.22 0.46 -9.17
CA GLU A 47 -1.51 -0.03 -9.68
C GLU A 47 -2.09 -1.13 -8.79
N THR A 48 -1.24 -2.05 -8.33
CA THR A 48 -1.64 -3.11 -7.40
C THR A 48 -2.04 -2.52 -6.05
N ALA A 49 -1.29 -1.57 -5.52
CA ALA A 49 -1.60 -0.93 -4.24
C ALA A 49 -2.95 -0.18 -4.28
N MET A 50 -3.24 0.53 -5.38
CA MET A 50 -4.54 1.17 -5.61
C MET A 50 -5.68 0.15 -5.61
N LYS A 51 -5.53 -0.95 -6.37
CA LYS A 51 -6.54 -2.01 -6.43
C LYS A 51 -6.76 -2.71 -5.10
N ILE A 52 -5.69 -2.95 -4.34
CA ILE A 52 -5.80 -3.49 -2.96
C ILE A 52 -6.55 -2.49 -2.07
N GLY A 53 -6.25 -1.20 -2.19
CA GLY A 53 -6.97 -0.14 -1.49
C GLY A 53 -8.47 -0.16 -1.77
N GLU A 54 -8.86 -0.25 -3.04
CA GLU A 54 -10.26 -0.38 -3.44
C GLU A 54 -10.95 -1.61 -2.84
N ILE A 55 -10.29 -2.77 -2.84
CA ILE A 55 -10.82 -4.02 -2.28
C ILE A 55 -11.01 -3.92 -0.76
N LEU A 56 -10.05 -3.31 -0.06
CA LEU A 56 -10.04 -3.25 1.40
C LEU A 56 -10.77 -2.03 1.96
N GLY A 57 -11.05 -1.02 1.14
CA GLY A 57 -11.51 0.29 1.61
C GLY A 57 -10.41 1.07 2.34
N GLU A 58 -9.15 0.82 1.99
CA GLU A 58 -7.96 1.47 2.55
C GLU A 58 -7.32 2.42 1.52
N ASP A 59 -6.54 3.40 1.97
CA ASP A 59 -5.83 4.33 1.08
C ASP A 59 -4.69 3.63 0.31
N GLY A 60 -4.82 3.54 -1.02
CA GLY A 60 -3.82 2.96 -1.91
C GLY A 60 -2.45 3.63 -1.84
N HIS A 61 -2.40 4.94 -1.55
CA HIS A 61 -1.12 5.65 -1.35
C HIS A 61 -0.39 5.12 -0.11
N ALA A 62 -1.09 5.01 1.03
CA ALA A 62 -0.53 4.45 2.25
C ALA A 62 -0.03 3.00 2.03
N ILE A 63 -0.81 2.16 1.33
CA ILE A 63 -0.41 0.78 0.99
C ILE A 63 0.89 0.76 0.21
N TYR A 64 1.02 1.61 -0.81
CA TYR A 64 2.23 1.70 -1.62
C TYR A 64 3.42 2.17 -0.78
N ALA A 65 3.24 3.24 0.00
CA ALA A 65 4.28 3.79 0.87
C ALA A 65 4.77 2.76 1.90
N HIS A 66 3.85 1.98 2.50
CA HIS A 66 4.20 0.92 3.45
C HIS A 66 5.14 -0.12 2.83
N GLY A 67 4.88 -0.55 1.60
CA GLY A 67 5.76 -1.48 0.88
C GLY A 67 7.14 -0.88 0.56
N GLN A 68 7.23 0.42 0.26
CA GLN A 68 8.51 1.08 0.04
C GLN A 68 9.31 1.23 1.34
N ILE A 69 8.66 1.57 2.44
CA ILE A 69 9.27 1.66 3.78
C ILE A 69 9.78 0.28 4.22
N GLU A 70 8.98 -0.77 4.04
CA GLU A 70 9.34 -2.15 4.38
C GLU A 70 10.65 -2.60 3.70
N ARG A 71 10.85 -2.23 2.43
CA ARG A 71 12.03 -2.64 1.64
C ARG A 71 13.22 -1.67 1.74
N ALA A 72 13.02 -0.48 2.29
CA ALA A 72 14.06 0.54 2.32
C ALA A 72 15.29 0.06 3.10
N LYS A 73 16.41 -0.14 2.39
CA LYS A 73 17.69 -0.51 3.02
C LYS A 73 18.40 0.67 3.68
N LYS A 74 18.12 1.87 3.19
CA LYS A 74 18.68 3.12 3.72
C LYS A 74 17.60 3.81 4.56
N PRO A 75 17.93 4.29 5.76
CA PRO A 75 16.97 4.97 6.64
C PRO A 75 16.38 6.22 5.96
N GLU A 76 17.19 6.97 5.21
CA GLU A 76 16.76 8.17 4.46
C GLU A 76 15.57 7.92 3.52
N ILE A 77 15.52 6.75 2.87
CA ILE A 77 14.43 6.39 1.95
C ILE A 77 13.16 6.07 2.76
N ALA A 78 13.30 5.39 3.89
CA ALA A 78 12.17 5.11 4.77
C ALA A 78 11.57 6.41 5.33
N ASP A 79 12.43 7.34 5.74
CA ASP A 79 12.00 8.61 6.32
C ASP A 79 11.35 9.52 5.28
N PHE A 80 11.85 9.53 4.04
CA PHE A 80 11.19 10.21 2.92
C PHE A 80 9.74 9.74 2.70
N TRP A 81 9.50 8.43 2.70
CA TRP A 81 8.14 7.90 2.50
C TRP A 81 7.22 8.15 3.70
N LYS A 82 7.75 8.17 4.93
CA LYS A 82 6.99 8.58 6.12
C LYS A 82 6.58 10.05 6.03
N ASP A 83 7.52 10.94 5.71
CA ASP A 83 7.29 12.39 5.61
C ASP A 83 6.24 12.72 4.53
N ILE A 84 6.31 12.09 3.36
CA ILE A 84 5.28 12.25 2.31
C ILE A 84 3.90 11.82 2.81
N SER A 85 3.82 10.68 3.50
CA SER A 85 2.55 10.15 4.00
C SER A 85 1.94 11.06 5.08
N GLU A 86 2.78 11.64 5.93
CA GLU A 86 2.35 12.62 6.94
C GLU A 86 1.84 13.92 6.29
N LYS A 87 2.58 14.46 5.32
CA LYS A 87 2.19 15.69 4.59
C LYS A 87 0.89 15.52 3.83
N PHE A 88 0.69 14.37 3.17
CA PHE A 88 -0.56 14.06 2.49
C PHE A 88 -1.74 14.06 3.47
N SER A 89 -1.56 13.39 4.62
CA SER A 89 -2.58 13.31 5.68
C SER A 89 -2.88 14.66 6.33
N ALA A 90 -1.89 15.52 6.53
CA ALA A 90 -2.06 16.87 7.07
C ALA A 90 -2.79 17.78 6.08
N SER A 91 -2.39 17.74 4.81
CA SER A 91 -2.99 18.55 3.74
C SER A 91 -4.46 18.19 3.52
N PHE A 92 -4.79 16.90 3.50
CA PHE A 92 -6.16 16.43 3.39
C PHE A 92 -7.02 16.81 4.61
N ARG A 93 -6.48 16.69 5.83
CA ARG A 93 -7.17 17.14 7.06
C ARG A 93 -7.45 18.64 7.04
N ASN A 94 -6.48 19.45 6.64
CA ASN A 94 -6.67 20.90 6.52
C ASN A 94 -7.77 21.24 5.52
N LEU A 95 -7.80 20.56 4.37
CA LEU A 95 -8.86 20.72 3.37
C LEU A 95 -10.24 20.38 3.94
N LEU A 96 -10.39 19.23 4.62
CA LEU A 96 -11.66 18.82 5.22
C LEU A 96 -12.14 19.76 6.34
N LEU A 97 -11.22 20.36 7.08
CA LEU A 97 -11.52 21.29 8.16
C LEU A 97 -11.73 22.74 7.67
N GLY A 98 -11.67 22.98 6.35
CA GLY A 98 -11.82 24.31 5.77
C GLY A 98 -10.63 25.23 6.01
N TYR A 99 -9.52 24.71 6.54
CA TYR A 99 -8.25 25.42 6.56
C TYR A 99 -7.68 25.40 5.14
N GLY A 100 -7.98 26.45 4.37
CA GLY A 100 -7.31 26.70 3.10
C GLY A 100 -5.79 26.71 3.30
N PRO A 101 -4.99 26.41 2.26
CA PRO A 101 -3.54 26.45 2.38
C PRO A 101 -3.13 27.85 2.87
N HIS A 102 -2.61 27.93 4.09
CA HIS A 102 -1.88 29.11 4.53
C HIS A 102 -0.60 29.13 3.72
N VAL A 103 -0.62 29.88 2.63
CA VAL A 103 0.58 30.25 1.89
C VAL A 103 1.43 31.04 2.88
N ALA A 104 2.50 30.40 3.38
CA ALA A 104 3.52 31.03 4.20
C ALA A 104 4.51 31.78 3.30
#